data_AF-A0A9D5C3K6-F1
#
_entry.id   AF-A0A9D5C3K6-F1
#
_cell.length_a   1.000
_cell.length_b   1.000
_cell.length_c   1.000
_cell.angle_alpha   90.00
_cell.angle_beta   90.00
_cell.angle_gamma   90.00
#
_symmetry.space_group_name_H-M   'P 1'
#
loop_
_entity.id
_entity.type
_entity.pdbx_description
1 polymer ?
#
loop_
_entity_poly.entity_id
_entity_poly.type
_entity_poly.pdbx_seq_one_letter_code
_entity_poly.pdbx_strand_id
1 'polypeptide(L)'
;METSPFPAPSRSLLYHQISRPPSLTFFAYASFHASRKPPSIVKPALAPDPSSNSTGWPPFDGAGGTHRLGELDLAFLSAYSAGMYLAGHAADRLDLRRFLAIGMLLSGLSCIAFGLGFFWDVHHLLFFIAVQIAGGLVQSIGWPCVVSVVGNWFGVTPGADHGVWNSHTSFGNILGSVMASSVLEFGVLVVDPRDAGFEFATPVSEVEMSDGVGGAGEKPDLGNVEEVGLLEEGSKLDSSSAKAIGFVEAWRLPGVAPFAFCLFFSKLVAYTFLYWLPFYIRHNAVAGLQVSHKTAGMLSTIFDVGGVLGGISAGFISDRLGARAVTSIIFLVCSIPALVIYRMYGNVSMYFNMSLMFLSGYFVNGPYALITTAVAADLGTQDSIKGNSMKLL
;
A
#
# COMPACT_ATOMS: atom_id res chain seq x y z
N MET A 1 -53.37 12.51 -15.17
CA MET A 1 -52.26 11.55 -15.20
C MET A 1 -51.30 11.98 -14.12
N GLU A 2 -51.42 11.40 -12.93
CA GLU A 2 -50.51 11.63 -11.81
C GLU A 2 -49.16 10.98 -12.13
N THR A 3 -48.10 11.78 -12.13
CA THR A 3 -46.72 11.29 -12.15
C THR A 3 -46.42 10.68 -10.79
N SER A 4 -46.39 9.35 -10.69
CA SER A 4 -45.94 8.65 -9.50
C SER A 4 -44.48 9.01 -9.20
N PRO A 5 -44.11 9.43 -7.98
CA PRO A 5 -42.72 9.66 -7.63
C PRO A 5 -41.97 8.33 -7.66
N PHE A 6 -40.80 8.29 -8.31
CA PHE A 6 -39.93 7.13 -8.29
C PHE A 6 -39.67 6.69 -6.84
N PRO A 7 -39.73 5.38 -6.53
CA PRO A 7 -39.46 4.91 -5.18
C PRO A 7 -38.01 5.24 -4.81
N ALA A 8 -37.83 5.90 -3.66
CA ALA A 8 -36.51 6.16 -3.11
C ALA A 8 -35.73 4.84 -2.95
N PRO A 9 -34.43 4.80 -3.30
CA PRO A 9 -33.64 3.58 -3.17
C PRO A 9 -33.71 3.04 -1.74
N SER A 10 -33.86 1.72 -1.59
CA SER A 10 -33.94 1.10 -0.28
C SER A 10 -32.65 1.40 0.52
N ARG A 11 -32.77 1.54 1.85
CA ARG A 11 -31.61 1.81 2.74
C ARG A 11 -30.46 0.81 2.55
N SER A 12 -30.75 -0.43 2.14
CA SER A 12 -29.73 -1.44 1.83
C SER A 12 -28.98 -1.16 0.51
N LEU A 13 -29.66 -0.65 -0.52
CA LEU A 13 -29.07 -0.25 -1.79
C LEU A 13 -28.13 0.97 -1.60
N LEU A 14 -28.57 1.94 -0.80
CA LEU A 14 -27.78 3.12 -0.45
C LEU A 14 -26.53 2.74 0.37
N TYR A 15 -26.70 1.88 1.38
CA TYR A 15 -25.59 1.34 2.17
C TYR A 15 -24.59 0.57 1.30
N HIS A 16 -25.06 -0.27 0.38
CA HIS A 16 -24.19 -1.00 -0.56
C HIS A 16 -23.47 -0.08 -1.54
N GLN A 17 -24.13 0.96 -2.05
CA GLN A 17 -23.49 1.92 -2.95
C GLN A 17 -22.40 2.72 -2.22
N ILE A 18 -22.61 3.10 -0.96
CA ILE A 18 -21.67 3.91 -0.18
C ILE A 18 -20.50 3.09 0.40
N SER A 19 -20.73 1.85 0.83
CA SER A 19 -19.71 1.02 1.50
C SER A 19 -18.82 0.19 0.56
N ARG A 20 -19.29 -0.13 -0.65
CA ARG A 20 -18.54 -0.98 -1.60
C ARG A 20 -17.28 -0.32 -2.17
N PRO A 21 -17.28 0.96 -2.61
CA PRO A 21 -16.10 1.56 -3.25
C PRO A 21 -14.88 1.71 -2.33
N PRO A 22 -15.01 2.14 -1.06
CA PRO A 22 -13.91 2.11 -0.08
C PRO A 22 -13.34 0.71 0.15
N SER A 23 -14.21 -0.30 0.22
CA SER A 23 -13.80 -1.69 0.44
C SER A 23 -13.06 -2.26 -0.77
N LEU A 24 -13.56 -1.98 -1.98
CA LEU A 24 -12.92 -2.43 -3.22
C LEU A 24 -11.55 -1.79 -3.41
N THR A 25 -11.45 -0.48 -3.16
CA THR A 25 -10.19 0.25 -3.26
C THR A 25 -9.19 -0.16 -2.19
N PHE A 26 -9.66 -0.48 -0.99
CA PHE A 26 -8.85 -1.09 0.07
C PHE A 26 -8.18 -2.37 -0.42
N PHE A 27 -8.96 -3.34 -0.91
CA PHE A 27 -8.40 -4.61 -1.38
C PHE A 27 -7.55 -4.44 -2.63
N ALA A 28 -7.94 -3.57 -3.56
CA ALA A 28 -7.16 -3.29 -4.76
C ALA A 28 -5.76 -2.76 -4.41
N TYR A 29 -5.67 -1.77 -3.52
CA TYR A 29 -4.39 -1.20 -3.13
C TYR A 29 -3.60 -2.11 -2.18
N ALA A 30 -4.28 -2.91 -1.36
CA ALA A 30 -3.65 -3.99 -0.61
C ALA A 30 -2.98 -5.01 -1.54
N SER A 31 -3.59 -5.36 -2.68
CA SER A 31 -2.96 -6.26 -3.68
C SER A 31 -1.70 -5.66 -4.29
N PHE A 32 -1.66 -4.35 -4.58
CA PHE A 32 -0.43 -3.68 -5.03
C PHE A 32 0.68 -3.83 -3.98
N HIS A 33 0.37 -3.58 -2.71
CA HIS A 33 1.32 -3.77 -1.61
C HIS A 33 1.75 -5.23 -1.43
N ALA A 34 0.83 -6.18 -1.57
CA ALA A 34 1.13 -7.61 -1.53
C ALA A 34 2.08 -8.01 -2.65
N SER A 35 1.96 -7.44 -3.85
CA SER A 35 2.90 -7.68 -4.96
C SER A 35 4.25 -6.96 -4.82
N ARG A 36 4.33 -5.91 -4.00
CA ARG A 36 5.57 -5.15 -3.74
C ARG A 36 6.46 -5.80 -2.69
N LYS A 37 5.87 -6.59 -1.79
CA LYS A 37 6.58 -7.19 -0.66
C LYS A 37 7.56 -8.32 -1.01
N PRO A 38 7.29 -9.24 -1.98
CA PRO A 38 8.12 -10.42 -2.23
C PRO A 38 9.61 -10.13 -2.45
N PRO A 39 10.03 -9.09 -3.23
CA PRO A 39 11.45 -8.73 -3.34
C PRO A 39 12.14 -8.53 -1.98
N SER A 40 11.47 -7.91 -1.00
CA SER A 40 12.02 -7.72 0.35
C SER A 40 12.22 -9.03 1.13
N ILE A 41 11.39 -10.04 0.85
CA ILE A 41 11.42 -11.35 1.52
C ILE A 41 12.51 -12.24 0.92
N VAL A 42 12.74 -12.14 -0.40
CA VAL A 42 13.77 -12.94 -1.09
C VAL A 42 15.16 -12.33 -1.06
N LYS A 43 15.29 -11.00 -0.85
CA LYS A 43 16.59 -10.31 -0.65
C LYS A 43 17.60 -11.05 0.22
N PRO A 44 17.23 -11.56 1.40
CA PRO A 44 18.20 -12.20 2.27
C PRO A 44 18.66 -13.55 1.73
N ALA A 45 17.88 -14.19 0.84
CA ALA A 45 18.28 -15.41 0.13
C ALA A 45 19.15 -15.13 -1.11
N LEU A 46 19.07 -13.92 -1.68
CA LEU A 46 19.92 -13.48 -2.79
C LEU A 46 21.31 -13.03 -2.31
N ALA A 47 21.38 -12.45 -1.11
CA ALA A 47 22.62 -11.95 -0.52
C ALA A 47 23.48 -13.07 0.12
N PRO A 48 24.78 -12.81 0.37
CA PRO A 48 25.61 -13.71 1.16
C PRO A 48 25.00 -13.95 2.54
N ASP A 49 24.89 -15.22 2.93
CA ASP A 49 24.25 -15.61 4.17
C ASP A 49 25.27 -15.63 5.32
N PRO A 50 25.05 -14.90 6.43
CA PRO A 50 25.99 -14.90 7.56
C PRO A 50 26.05 -16.24 8.31
N SER A 51 25.12 -17.16 8.08
CA SER A 51 25.04 -18.46 8.77
C SER A 51 25.53 -19.65 7.93
N SER A 52 25.82 -19.45 6.64
CA SER A 52 26.31 -20.49 5.74
C SER A 52 27.48 -19.97 4.90
N ASN A 53 28.32 -20.86 4.36
CA ASN A 53 29.38 -20.47 3.42
C ASN A 53 28.83 -20.09 2.03
N SER A 54 27.53 -19.83 1.90
CA SER A 54 26.89 -19.44 0.64
C SER A 54 27.27 -18.01 0.28
N THR A 55 27.79 -17.83 -0.93
CA THR A 55 28.16 -16.52 -1.46
C THR A 55 26.97 -15.71 -1.97
N GLY A 56 25.75 -16.27 -1.98
CA GLY A 56 24.54 -15.65 -2.54
C GLY A 56 24.29 -16.02 -4.01
N TRP A 57 23.30 -15.38 -4.62
CA TRP A 57 22.92 -15.57 -6.03
C TRP A 57 23.49 -14.44 -6.91
N PRO A 58 24.29 -14.73 -7.96
CA PRO A 58 24.78 -13.68 -8.86
C PRO A 58 23.65 -12.95 -9.59
N PRO A 59 23.66 -11.61 -9.69
CA PRO A 59 24.78 -10.69 -9.44
C PRO A 59 24.79 -10.04 -8.04
N PHE A 60 24.07 -10.62 -7.08
CA PHE A 60 23.97 -10.14 -5.70
C PHE A 60 24.94 -10.85 -4.76
N ASP A 61 25.84 -11.64 -5.31
CA ASP A 61 26.85 -12.38 -4.58
C ASP A 61 28.04 -11.48 -4.18
N GLY A 62 28.76 -11.93 -3.14
CA GLY A 62 29.97 -11.26 -2.67
C GLY A 62 29.75 -9.92 -1.93
N ALA A 63 30.84 -9.20 -1.68
CA ALA A 63 30.84 -8.03 -0.80
C ALA A 63 30.01 -6.84 -1.33
N GLY A 64 29.81 -6.76 -2.64
CA GLY A 64 28.99 -5.72 -3.29
C GLY A 64 27.49 -6.05 -3.36
N GLY A 65 27.09 -7.26 -2.97
CA GLY A 65 25.72 -7.76 -3.12
C GLY A 65 24.64 -6.88 -2.49
N THR A 66 24.85 -6.51 -1.23
CA THR A 66 23.93 -5.63 -0.48
C THR A 66 23.74 -4.27 -1.16
N HIS A 67 24.81 -3.72 -1.75
CA HIS A 67 24.72 -2.48 -2.52
C HIS A 67 23.86 -2.66 -3.78
N ARG A 68 24.07 -3.76 -4.52
CA ARG A 68 23.27 -4.09 -5.72
C ARG A 68 21.79 -4.28 -5.41
N LEU A 69 21.45 -4.90 -4.27
CA LEU A 69 20.06 -5.01 -3.81
C LEU A 69 19.44 -3.63 -3.53
N GLY A 70 20.23 -2.69 -2.99
CA GLY A 70 19.80 -1.29 -2.82
C GLY A 70 19.58 -0.56 -4.15
N GLU A 71 20.40 -0.83 -5.18
CA GLU A 71 20.20 -0.28 -6.53
C GLU A 71 18.86 -0.72 -7.14
N LEU A 72 18.41 -1.95 -6.88
CA LEU A 72 17.11 -2.44 -7.31
C LEU A 72 15.93 -1.72 -6.65
N ASP A 73 16.04 -1.45 -5.35
CA ASP A 73 15.03 -0.67 -4.61
C ASP A 73 14.96 0.75 -5.15
N LEU A 74 16.13 1.37 -5.39
CA LEU A 74 16.22 2.71 -5.95
C LEU A 74 15.60 2.76 -7.34
N ALA A 75 15.94 1.83 -8.23
CA ALA A 75 15.38 1.77 -9.58
C ALA A 75 13.85 1.67 -9.55
N PHE A 76 13.30 0.79 -8.71
CA PHE A 76 11.85 0.66 -8.52
C PHE A 76 11.22 1.95 -7.99
N LEU A 77 11.76 2.54 -6.92
CA LEU A 77 11.18 3.71 -6.25
C LEU A 77 11.29 4.98 -7.10
N SER A 78 12.39 5.16 -7.84
CA SER A 78 12.56 6.26 -8.79
C SER A 78 11.57 6.16 -9.94
N ALA A 79 11.43 4.97 -10.53
CA ALA A 79 10.45 4.71 -11.58
C ALA A 79 9.02 4.91 -11.08
N TYR A 80 8.69 4.42 -9.88
CA TYR A 80 7.40 4.63 -9.23
C TYR A 80 7.10 6.12 -9.00
N SER A 81 8.08 6.89 -8.53
CA SER A 81 7.95 8.34 -8.31
C SER A 81 7.63 9.09 -9.61
N ALA A 82 8.41 8.85 -10.67
CA ALA A 82 8.16 9.44 -11.99
C ALA A 82 6.81 9.00 -12.57
N GLY A 83 6.50 7.72 -12.42
CA GLY A 83 5.25 7.11 -12.89
C GLY A 83 4.02 7.67 -12.19
N MET A 84 4.08 8.03 -10.90
CA MET A 84 2.93 8.59 -10.18
C MET A 84 2.45 9.90 -10.80
N TYR A 85 3.38 10.75 -11.24
CA TYR A 85 3.04 12.01 -11.91
C TYR A 85 2.31 11.74 -13.23
N LEU A 86 2.80 10.80 -14.05
CA LEU A 86 2.18 10.44 -15.33
C LEU A 86 0.84 9.73 -15.14
N ALA A 87 0.77 8.81 -14.18
CA ALA A 87 -0.40 8.00 -13.89
C ALA A 87 -1.56 8.85 -13.35
N GLY A 88 -1.30 9.90 -12.57
CA GLY A 88 -2.34 10.87 -12.16
C GLY A 88 -3.03 11.50 -13.37
N HIS A 89 -2.27 12.08 -14.30
CA HIS A 89 -2.82 12.68 -15.51
C HIS A 89 -3.52 11.66 -16.43
N ALA A 90 -3.04 10.41 -16.45
CA ALA A 90 -3.68 9.34 -17.21
C ALA A 90 -5.00 8.89 -16.55
N ALA A 91 -5.06 8.82 -15.22
CA ALA A 91 -6.26 8.44 -14.47
C ALA A 91 -7.44 9.41 -14.71
N ASP A 92 -7.16 10.68 -14.99
CA ASP A 92 -8.18 11.69 -15.32
C ASP A 92 -8.83 11.48 -16.70
N ARG A 93 -8.14 10.81 -17.63
CA ARG A 93 -8.57 10.65 -19.03
C ARG A 93 -9.05 9.24 -19.36
N LEU A 94 -8.63 8.27 -18.56
CA LEU A 94 -8.94 6.86 -18.76
C LEU A 94 -10.06 6.41 -17.84
N ASP A 95 -10.72 5.33 -18.21
CA ASP A 95 -11.64 4.64 -17.29
C ASP A 95 -10.84 4.09 -16.09
N LEU A 96 -11.06 4.67 -14.90
CA LEU A 96 -10.29 4.35 -13.70
C LEU A 96 -10.38 2.86 -13.33
N ARG A 97 -11.54 2.22 -13.57
CA ARG A 97 -11.73 0.81 -13.25
C ARG A 97 -10.84 -0.08 -14.11
N ARG A 98 -10.83 0.15 -15.43
CA ARG A 98 -9.96 -0.58 -16.36
C ARG A 98 -8.49 -0.28 -16.11
N PHE A 99 -8.14 0.99 -15.90
CA PHE A 99 -6.77 1.41 -15.68
C PHE A 99 -6.18 0.79 -14.41
N LEU A 100 -6.94 0.83 -13.29
CA LEU A 100 -6.56 0.18 -12.04
C LEU A 100 -6.41 -1.34 -12.20
N ALA A 101 -7.36 -2.01 -12.85
CA ALA A 101 -7.32 -3.46 -13.04
C ALA A 101 -6.10 -3.91 -13.88
N ILE A 102 -5.77 -3.17 -14.95
CA ILE A 102 -4.58 -3.41 -15.76
C ILE A 102 -3.32 -3.23 -14.91
N GLY A 103 -3.23 -2.16 -14.12
CA GLY A 103 -2.11 -1.92 -13.21
C GLY A 103 -1.92 -3.05 -12.21
N MET A 104 -3.00 -3.57 -11.62
CA MET A 104 -2.94 -4.71 -10.69
C MET A 104 -2.41 -5.98 -11.36
N LEU A 105 -2.93 -6.33 -12.54
CA LEU A 105 -2.49 -7.51 -13.30
C LEU A 105 -1.03 -7.41 -13.71
N LEU A 106 -0.62 -6.28 -14.28
CA LEU A 106 0.75 -6.04 -14.69
C LEU A 106 1.71 -5.99 -13.48
N SER A 107 1.25 -5.56 -12.31
CA SER A 107 2.06 -5.58 -11.08
C SER A 107 2.39 -7.02 -10.68
N GLY A 108 1.39 -7.91 -10.68
CA GLY A 108 1.60 -9.34 -10.45
C GLY A 108 2.56 -9.95 -11.47
N LEU A 109 2.38 -9.62 -12.76
CA LEU A 109 3.28 -10.08 -13.83
C LEU A 109 4.72 -9.57 -13.65
N SER A 110 4.92 -8.33 -13.19
CA SER A 110 6.25 -7.81 -12.89
C SER A 110 6.93 -8.55 -11.73
N CYS A 111 6.17 -8.96 -10.72
CA CYS A 111 6.66 -9.78 -9.62
C CYS A 111 7.04 -11.20 -10.10
N ILE A 112 6.24 -11.80 -10.98
CA ILE A 112 6.56 -13.09 -11.60
C ILE A 112 7.82 -12.96 -12.45
N ALA A 113 7.95 -11.91 -13.26
CA ALA A 113 9.14 -11.65 -14.08
C ALA A 113 10.41 -11.54 -13.24
N PHE A 114 10.35 -10.94 -12.05
CA PHE A 114 11.48 -10.90 -11.12
C PHE A 114 11.90 -12.31 -10.69
N GLY A 115 10.93 -13.17 -10.34
CA GLY A 115 11.19 -14.56 -9.95
C GLY A 115 11.66 -15.46 -11.11
N LEU A 116 11.22 -15.20 -12.34
CA LEU A 116 11.66 -15.92 -13.53
C LEU A 116 13.17 -15.79 -13.78
N GLY A 117 13.82 -14.74 -13.26
CA GLY A 117 15.27 -14.61 -13.31
C GLY A 117 16.00 -15.82 -12.72
N PHE A 118 15.44 -16.47 -11.70
CA PHE A 118 16.00 -17.70 -11.16
C PHE A 118 15.82 -18.90 -12.11
N PHE A 119 14.59 -19.13 -12.61
CA PHE A 119 14.29 -20.26 -13.49
C PHE A 119 15.00 -20.18 -14.85
N TRP A 120 15.26 -18.97 -15.34
CA TRP A 120 16.02 -18.73 -16.57
C TRP A 120 17.52 -18.60 -16.35
N ASP A 121 18.02 -18.83 -15.14
CA ASP A 121 19.45 -18.77 -14.80
C ASP A 121 20.09 -17.42 -15.17
N VAL A 122 19.39 -16.32 -14.89
CA VAL A 122 19.83 -14.97 -15.25
C VAL A 122 20.73 -14.39 -14.18
N HIS A 123 21.98 -14.11 -14.55
CA HIS A 123 22.98 -13.49 -13.68
C HIS A 123 23.31 -12.03 -14.02
N HIS A 124 22.55 -11.40 -14.92
CA HIS A 124 22.79 -10.02 -15.34
C HIS A 124 21.95 -9.03 -14.53
N LEU A 125 22.63 -8.06 -13.88
CA LEU A 125 21.97 -7.03 -13.07
C LEU A 125 20.93 -6.21 -13.85
N LEU A 126 21.19 -5.97 -15.14
CA LEU A 126 20.31 -5.17 -15.99
C LEU A 126 18.92 -5.79 -16.13
N PHE A 127 18.80 -7.12 -16.12
CA PHE A 127 17.51 -7.79 -16.14
C PHE A 127 16.67 -7.40 -14.92
N PHE A 128 17.25 -7.53 -13.73
CA PHE A 128 16.57 -7.19 -12.47
C PHE A 128 16.25 -5.70 -12.39
N ILE A 129 17.16 -4.81 -12.84
CA ILE A 129 16.89 -3.37 -12.91
C ILE A 129 15.73 -3.07 -13.87
N ALA A 130 15.71 -3.66 -15.07
CA ALA A 130 14.66 -3.43 -16.05
C ALA A 130 13.29 -3.90 -15.55
N VAL A 131 13.24 -5.08 -14.91
CA VAL A 131 12.02 -5.59 -14.27
C VAL A 131 11.56 -4.67 -13.14
N GLN A 132 12.47 -4.17 -12.30
CA GLN A 132 12.14 -3.24 -11.21
C GLN A 132 11.64 -1.88 -11.73
N ILE A 133 12.20 -1.35 -12.81
CA ILE A 133 11.72 -0.12 -13.46
C ILE A 133 10.31 -0.34 -14.02
N ALA A 134 10.10 -1.44 -14.76
CA ALA A 134 8.78 -1.78 -15.31
C ALA A 134 7.74 -1.96 -14.19
N GLY A 135 8.10 -2.70 -13.13
CA GLY A 135 7.27 -2.87 -11.95
C GLY A 135 6.96 -1.55 -11.25
N GLY A 136 7.94 -0.65 -11.12
CA GLY A 136 7.76 0.67 -10.52
C GLY A 136 6.75 1.53 -11.29
N LEU A 137 6.90 1.63 -12.61
CA LEU A 137 5.99 2.37 -13.49
C LEU A 137 4.56 1.80 -13.50
N VAL A 138 4.42 0.48 -13.46
CA VAL A 138 3.11 -0.17 -13.40
C VAL A 138 2.46 0.06 -12.04
N GLN A 139 3.21 -0.11 -10.95
CA GLN A 139 2.67 0.04 -9.61
C GLN A 139 2.26 1.47 -9.28
N SER A 140 2.85 2.48 -9.94
CA SER A 140 2.49 3.87 -9.72
C SER A 140 1.07 4.23 -10.15
N ILE A 141 0.41 3.37 -10.94
CA ILE A 141 -1.00 3.51 -11.33
C ILE A 141 -1.93 3.41 -10.11
N GLY A 142 -1.57 2.59 -9.12
CA GLY A 142 -2.47 2.22 -8.03
C GLY A 142 -2.95 3.41 -7.22
N TRP A 143 -2.03 4.22 -6.68
CA TRP A 143 -2.38 5.27 -5.71
C TRP A 143 -3.26 6.38 -6.30
N PRO A 144 -2.90 7.01 -7.45
CA PRO A 144 -3.75 8.04 -8.04
C PRO A 144 -5.15 7.53 -8.36
N CYS A 145 -5.27 6.36 -8.99
CA CYS A 145 -6.59 5.79 -9.31
C CYS A 145 -7.43 5.55 -8.07
N VAL A 146 -6.82 5.00 -7.02
CA VAL A 146 -7.50 4.66 -5.78
C VAL A 146 -7.94 5.92 -5.03
N VAL A 147 -7.09 6.93 -4.93
CA VAL A 147 -7.44 8.22 -4.31
C VAL A 147 -8.52 8.94 -5.11
N SER A 148 -8.47 8.95 -6.43
CA SER A 148 -9.52 9.55 -7.27
C SER A 148 -10.86 8.83 -7.10
N VAL A 149 -10.88 7.51 -6.91
CA VAL A 149 -12.12 6.78 -6.57
C VAL A 149 -12.58 7.18 -5.19
N VAL A 150 -11.73 7.05 -4.17
CA VAL A 150 -12.07 7.29 -2.75
C VAL A 150 -12.49 8.72 -2.47
N GLY A 151 -11.87 9.72 -3.09
CA GLY A 151 -12.21 11.14 -2.92
C GLY A 151 -13.64 11.48 -3.35
N ASN A 152 -14.27 10.67 -4.21
CA ASN A 152 -15.68 10.85 -4.58
C ASN A 152 -16.65 10.31 -3.52
N TRP A 153 -16.17 9.51 -2.55
CA TRP A 153 -17.00 8.79 -1.58
C TRP A 153 -16.66 9.14 -0.12
N PHE A 154 -15.41 9.49 0.15
CA PHE A 154 -14.98 10.06 1.42
C PHE A 154 -15.18 11.57 1.37
N GLY A 155 -16.30 12.04 1.93
CA GLY A 155 -16.46 13.44 2.31
C GLY A 155 -15.62 13.77 3.56
N VAL A 156 -16.13 14.63 4.43
CA VAL A 156 -15.53 14.87 5.76
C VAL A 156 -15.85 13.70 6.68
N THR A 157 -15.16 12.58 6.49
CA THR A 157 -15.26 11.41 7.37
C THR A 157 -14.21 11.49 8.49
N PRO A 158 -14.47 10.85 9.65
CA PRO A 158 -13.49 10.78 10.73
C PRO A 158 -12.11 10.29 10.26
N GLY A 159 -11.04 10.83 10.82
CA GLY A 159 -9.68 10.35 10.61
C GLY A 159 -9.51 8.87 11.00
N ALA A 160 -10.28 8.35 11.95
CA ALA A 160 -10.30 6.91 12.26
C ALA A 160 -10.69 6.05 11.05
N ASP A 161 -11.70 6.45 10.28
CA ASP A 161 -12.17 5.72 9.10
C ASP A 161 -11.13 5.77 7.97
N HIS A 162 -10.50 6.94 7.80
CA HIS A 162 -9.34 7.09 6.92
C HIS A 162 -8.16 6.21 7.36
N GLY A 163 -7.94 6.05 8.67
CA GLY A 163 -6.94 5.16 9.25
C GLY A 163 -7.24 3.68 8.98
N VAL A 164 -8.51 3.27 9.12
CA VAL A 164 -8.96 1.91 8.76
C VAL A 164 -8.75 1.67 7.27
N TRP A 165 -9.15 2.61 6.42
CA TRP A 165 -8.96 2.48 4.99
C TRP A 165 -7.47 2.41 4.62
N ASN A 166 -6.63 3.32 5.13
CA ASN A 166 -5.19 3.35 4.86
C ASN A 166 -4.46 2.07 5.33
N SER A 167 -5.04 1.33 6.27
CA SER A 167 -4.47 0.06 6.73
C SER A 167 -4.32 -0.99 5.61
N HIS A 168 -4.90 -0.75 4.42
CA HIS A 168 -4.64 -1.50 3.20
C HIS A 168 -3.14 -1.69 2.91
N THR A 169 -2.28 -0.71 3.26
CA THR A 169 -0.84 -0.79 2.97
C THR A 169 -0.20 -1.89 3.80
N SER A 170 -0.47 -1.87 5.10
CA SER A 170 0.05 -2.84 6.04
C SER A 170 -0.60 -4.20 5.86
N PHE A 171 -1.91 -4.24 5.61
CA PHE A 171 -2.62 -5.49 5.28
C PHE A 171 -2.03 -6.17 4.05
N GLY A 172 -1.79 -5.40 2.97
CA GLY A 172 -1.12 -5.89 1.77
C GLY A 172 0.30 -6.38 2.05
N ASN A 173 1.10 -5.64 2.84
CA ASN A 173 2.43 -6.07 3.23
C ASN A 173 2.41 -7.39 4.03
N ILE A 174 1.46 -7.56 4.95
CA ILE A 174 1.28 -8.82 5.72
C ILE A 174 0.98 -9.95 4.75
N LEU A 175 -0.01 -9.79 3.87
CA LEU A 175 -0.40 -10.80 2.90
C LEU A 175 0.78 -11.19 2.00
N GLY A 176 1.49 -10.21 1.43
CA GLY A 176 2.66 -10.45 0.58
C GLY A 176 3.80 -11.14 1.31
N SER A 177 4.02 -10.80 2.59
CA SER A 177 5.06 -11.44 3.41
C SER A 177 4.72 -12.88 3.72
N VAL A 178 3.47 -13.15 4.13
CA VAL A 178 2.99 -14.51 4.42
C VAL A 178 3.04 -15.36 3.16
N MET A 179 2.49 -14.89 2.04
CA MET A 179 2.51 -15.62 0.77
C MET A 179 3.94 -15.93 0.30
N ALA A 180 4.82 -14.93 0.27
CA ALA A 180 6.20 -15.13 -0.16
C ALA A 180 6.96 -16.07 0.80
N SER A 181 6.76 -15.94 2.12
CA SER A 181 7.40 -16.81 3.11
C SER A 181 6.89 -18.26 3.04
N SER A 182 5.61 -18.48 2.74
CA SER A 182 5.06 -19.82 2.54
C SER A 182 5.59 -20.46 1.26
N VAL A 183 5.80 -19.70 0.17
CA VAL A 183 6.41 -20.25 -1.05
C VAL A 183 7.88 -20.65 -0.84
N LEU A 184 8.60 -19.97 0.07
CA LEU A 184 9.94 -20.41 0.49
C LEU A 184 9.92 -21.79 1.20
N GLU A 185 8.78 -22.23 1.74
CA GLU A 185 8.60 -23.55 2.38
C GLU A 185 8.15 -24.64 1.38
N PHE A 186 7.36 -24.29 0.37
CA PHE A 186 6.71 -25.26 -0.54
C PHE A 186 7.34 -25.39 -1.95
N GLY A 187 8.43 -24.67 -2.24
CA GLY A 187 9.30 -25.03 -3.36
C GLY A 187 9.05 -24.34 -4.69
N VAL A 188 9.50 -23.09 -4.76
CA VAL A 188 9.99 -22.48 -6.01
C VAL A 188 11.52 -22.24 -5.96
N LEU A 189 12.15 -22.51 -4.81
CA LEU A 189 13.59 -22.41 -4.57
C LEU A 189 14.08 -23.50 -3.59
N VAL A 190 13.69 -24.78 -3.79
CA VAL A 190 14.33 -25.89 -3.03
C VAL A 190 15.66 -26.24 -3.71
N VAL A 191 16.75 -25.88 -3.04
CA VAL A 191 18.05 -26.52 -3.18
C VAL A 191 18.04 -27.72 -2.21
N ASP A 192 18.18 -28.92 -2.78
CA ASP A 192 18.38 -30.25 -2.16
C ASP A 192 17.13 -31.09 -1.71
N PRO A 193 16.91 -32.29 -2.29
CA PRO A 193 15.77 -33.20 -2.01
C PRO A 193 15.73 -33.93 -0.65
N ARG A 194 16.53 -33.56 0.37
CA ARG A 194 16.71 -34.40 1.57
C ARG A 194 15.96 -33.96 2.84
N ASP A 195 15.30 -32.81 2.83
CA ASP A 195 14.55 -32.32 3.99
C ASP A 195 13.03 -32.60 3.92
N ALA A 196 12.59 -33.50 3.05
CA ALA A 196 11.19 -33.93 2.92
C ALA A 196 10.70 -34.85 4.07
N GLY A 197 11.19 -34.63 5.28
CA GLY A 197 10.77 -35.34 6.48
C GLY A 197 9.53 -34.71 7.09
N PHE A 198 8.34 -35.03 6.57
CA PHE A 198 7.09 -34.84 7.32
C PHE A 198 6.13 -36.01 7.13
N GLU A 199 5.81 -36.66 8.25
CA GLU A 199 4.62 -37.49 8.42
C GLU A 199 3.37 -36.61 8.36
N PHE A 200 2.37 -37.10 7.63
CA PHE A 200 1.10 -36.45 7.36
C PHE A 200 -0.03 -37.20 8.09
N ALA A 201 -1.00 -36.45 8.62
CA ALA A 201 -2.38 -36.90 8.87
C ALA A 201 -3.28 -35.66 8.87
N THR A 202 -3.77 -35.18 7.72
CA THR A 202 -5.08 -35.45 7.05
C THR A 202 -6.34 -35.26 7.93
N PRO A 203 -7.54 -34.99 7.35
CA PRO A 203 -7.92 -34.09 6.24
C PRO A 203 -9.23 -33.31 6.56
N VAL A 204 -9.96 -32.84 5.52
CA VAL A 204 -11.38 -32.36 5.45
C VAL A 204 -11.47 -30.82 5.30
N SER A 205 -12.16 -30.20 4.31
CA SER A 205 -13.10 -30.64 3.26
C SER A 205 -12.99 -29.72 2.04
N GLU A 206 -13.15 -30.28 0.86
CA GLU A 206 -13.57 -29.59 -0.37
C GLU A 206 -14.93 -28.91 -0.18
N VAL A 207 -15.10 -27.77 -0.85
CA VAL A 207 -16.41 -27.33 -1.37
C VAL A 207 -16.20 -26.89 -2.81
N GLU A 208 -16.62 -27.77 -3.72
CA GLU A 208 -16.97 -27.42 -5.10
C GLU A 208 -18.14 -26.44 -5.10
N MET A 209 -18.15 -25.47 -6.01
CA MET A 209 -19.40 -24.95 -6.57
C MET A 209 -19.28 -24.84 -8.09
N SER A 210 -20.13 -25.64 -8.71
CA SER A 210 -20.33 -25.92 -10.13
C SER A 210 -20.70 -24.69 -10.96
N ASP A 211 -20.27 -24.77 -12.22
CA ASP A 211 -20.73 -23.99 -13.37
C ASP A 211 -22.25 -23.98 -13.54
N GLY A 212 -22.75 -22.83 -14.01
CA GLY A 212 -24.07 -22.63 -14.59
C GLY A 212 -23.97 -21.58 -15.70
N VAL A 213 -23.70 -22.05 -16.92
CA VAL A 213 -23.71 -21.25 -18.16
C VAL A 213 -25.14 -21.13 -18.70
N GLY A 214 -25.51 -19.94 -19.17
CA GLY A 214 -26.53 -19.78 -20.23
C GLY A 214 -27.36 -18.50 -20.15
N GLY A 215 -27.23 -17.62 -21.15
CA GLY A 215 -28.24 -16.62 -21.49
C GLY A 215 -27.70 -15.28 -21.99
N ALA A 216 -27.71 -15.09 -23.31
CA ALA A 216 -27.25 -13.91 -24.05
C ALA A 216 -28.34 -12.81 -24.21
N GLY A 217 -27.90 -11.59 -24.57
CA GLY A 217 -28.72 -10.44 -25.02
C GLY A 217 -29.33 -9.64 -23.86
N GLU A 218 -29.40 -8.31 -23.82
CA GLU A 218 -29.31 -7.22 -24.81
C GLU A 218 -28.88 -5.95 -24.06
N LYS A 219 -28.22 -5.01 -24.76
CA LYS A 219 -28.15 -3.60 -24.34
C LYS A 219 -29.51 -2.96 -24.57
N PRO A 220 -29.95 -2.03 -23.70
CA PRO A 220 -30.70 -0.88 -24.17
C PRO A 220 -29.85 0.38 -24.05
N ASP A 221 -29.87 1.09 -25.17
CA ASP A 221 -29.57 2.52 -25.29
C ASP A 221 -30.83 3.32 -24.87
N LEU A 222 -30.70 4.66 -24.81
CA LEU A 222 -31.67 5.69 -24.38
C LEU A 222 -31.74 5.91 -22.85
N GLY A 223 -31.78 7.14 -22.34
CA GLY A 223 -31.94 8.46 -22.94
C GLY A 223 -32.11 9.47 -21.81
N ASN A 224 -31.92 10.76 -22.11
CA ASN A 224 -32.09 11.90 -21.20
C ASN A 224 -33.31 11.77 -20.29
N VAL A 225 -33.13 12.01 -18.98
CA VAL A 225 -34.22 12.47 -18.11
C VAL A 225 -33.69 13.58 -17.21
N GLU A 226 -34.38 14.70 -17.33
CA GLU A 226 -34.22 15.96 -16.61
C GLU A 226 -34.42 15.82 -15.09
N GLU A 227 -33.77 16.75 -14.41
CA GLU A 227 -33.78 17.09 -12.99
C GLU A 227 -35.09 17.80 -12.59
N VAL A 228 -35.71 17.43 -11.45
CA VAL A 228 -36.56 18.30 -10.58
C VAL A 228 -36.63 17.61 -9.21
N GLY A 229 -36.44 18.19 -8.01
CA GLY A 229 -36.26 19.54 -7.46
C GLY A 229 -36.19 19.34 -5.92
N LEU A 230 -36.06 20.29 -5.00
CA LEU A 230 -35.97 21.73 -4.97
C LEU A 230 -35.75 22.04 -3.47
N LEU A 231 -34.67 22.74 -3.10
CA LEU A 231 -34.69 23.69 -1.99
C LEU A 231 -33.86 24.92 -2.40
N GLU A 232 -34.63 25.96 -2.69
CA GLU A 232 -34.36 27.40 -2.68
C GLU A 232 -33.34 28.02 -3.67
N GLU A 233 -33.91 28.78 -4.60
CA GLU A 233 -33.29 29.77 -5.47
C GLU A 233 -32.70 30.94 -4.66
N GLY A 234 -31.48 31.36 -5.01
CA GLY A 234 -30.93 32.60 -4.44
C GLY A 234 -29.50 32.97 -4.82
N SER A 235 -29.11 32.87 -6.09
CA SER A 235 -28.16 33.75 -6.83
C SER A 235 -27.41 32.98 -7.92
N LYS A 236 -27.72 33.32 -9.18
CA LYS A 236 -26.90 32.99 -10.33
C LYS A 236 -25.57 33.76 -10.20
N LEU A 237 -24.54 33.10 -9.70
CA LEU A 237 -23.15 33.49 -9.95
C LEU A 237 -22.56 32.51 -10.95
N ASP A 238 -21.89 33.08 -11.93
CA ASP A 238 -21.40 32.46 -13.16
C ASP A 238 -20.83 31.05 -12.99
N SER A 239 -21.24 30.16 -13.89
CA SER A 239 -20.53 28.93 -14.21
C SER A 239 -19.19 29.26 -14.88
N SER A 240 -18.29 29.91 -14.15
CA SER A 240 -16.88 29.89 -14.50
C SER A 240 -16.41 28.45 -14.33
N SER A 241 -15.89 27.87 -15.41
CA SER A 241 -15.13 26.62 -15.37
C SER A 241 -14.08 26.77 -14.27
N ALA A 242 -14.33 26.15 -13.11
CA ALA A 242 -13.44 26.23 -11.97
C ALA A 242 -12.07 25.71 -12.41
N LYS A 243 -11.10 26.61 -12.48
CA LYS A 243 -9.78 26.32 -13.02
C LYS A 243 -9.06 25.41 -12.04
N ALA A 244 -8.73 24.20 -12.45
CA ALA A 244 -7.91 23.29 -11.65
C ALA A 244 -6.61 24.01 -11.23
N ILE A 245 -6.31 23.98 -9.93
CA ILE A 245 -5.14 24.63 -9.36
C ILE A 245 -3.87 23.94 -9.89
N GLY A 246 -2.91 24.73 -10.37
CA GLY A 246 -1.63 24.19 -10.85
C GLY A 246 -0.74 23.70 -9.70
N PHE A 247 0.23 22.82 -9.99
CA PHE A 247 1.15 22.27 -8.98
C PHE A 247 1.83 23.34 -8.10
N VAL A 248 2.34 24.41 -8.70
CA VAL A 248 3.05 25.49 -7.98
C VAL A 248 2.10 26.25 -7.05
N GLU A 249 0.84 26.39 -7.47
CA GLU A 249 -0.19 27.07 -6.68
C GLU A 249 -0.63 26.18 -5.51
N ALA A 250 -0.82 24.88 -5.75
CA ALA A 250 -1.08 23.89 -4.70
C ALA A 250 0.06 23.81 -3.67
N TRP A 251 1.33 23.86 -4.11
CA TRP A 251 2.50 23.84 -3.23
C TRP A 251 2.57 25.07 -2.30
N ARG A 252 2.07 26.22 -2.75
CA ARG A 252 2.07 27.48 -1.98
C ARG A 252 0.94 27.56 -0.95
N LEU A 253 0.01 26.62 -0.96
CA LEU A 253 -1.08 26.59 0.01
C LEU A 253 -0.54 26.40 1.44
N PRO A 254 -1.14 27.07 2.44
CA PRO A 254 -0.69 26.99 3.82
C PRO A 254 -0.80 25.55 4.34
N GLY A 255 0.30 25.03 4.87
CA GLY A 255 0.37 23.68 5.44
C GLY A 255 0.80 22.59 4.46
N VAL A 256 0.66 22.77 3.14
CA VAL A 256 1.04 21.73 2.15
C VAL A 256 2.53 21.41 2.21
N ALA A 257 3.41 22.41 2.10
CA ALA A 257 4.86 22.17 2.13
C ALA A 257 5.35 21.52 3.45
N PRO A 258 4.98 22.01 4.66
CA PRO A 258 5.34 21.35 5.91
C PRO A 258 4.89 19.89 6.01
N PHE A 259 3.65 19.58 5.62
CA PHE A 259 3.15 18.20 5.63
C PHE A 259 3.80 17.33 4.56
N ALA A 260 4.14 17.89 3.40
CA ALA A 260 4.88 17.19 2.35
C ALA A 260 6.29 16.79 2.81
N PHE A 261 7.02 17.69 3.49
CA PHE A 261 8.32 17.37 4.10
C PHE A 261 8.18 16.35 5.23
N CYS A 262 7.17 16.49 6.09
CA CYS A 262 6.88 15.52 7.14
C CYS A 262 6.60 14.12 6.55
N LEU A 263 5.78 14.05 5.50
CA LEU A 263 5.51 12.82 4.78
C LEU A 263 6.76 12.25 4.12
N PHE A 264 7.62 13.08 3.53
CA PHE A 264 8.88 12.63 2.94
C PHE A 264 9.74 11.87 3.95
N PHE A 265 9.99 12.46 5.13
CA PHE A 265 10.80 11.81 6.17
C PHE A 265 10.10 10.60 6.80
N SER A 266 8.80 10.70 7.07
CA SER A 266 8.02 9.58 7.61
C SER A 266 8.00 8.39 6.64
N LYS A 267 7.81 8.66 5.34
CA LYS A 267 7.82 7.64 4.29
C LYS A 267 9.19 7.01 4.10
N LEU A 268 10.28 7.78 4.22
CA LEU A 268 11.65 7.26 4.19
C LEU A 268 11.86 6.19 5.28
N VAL A 269 11.45 6.47 6.52
CA VAL A 269 11.57 5.51 7.63
C VAL A 269 10.68 4.29 7.39
N ALA A 270 9.40 4.50 7.06
CA ALA A 270 8.46 3.41 6.80
C ALA A 270 8.93 2.49 5.66
N TYR A 271 9.48 3.05 4.58
CA TYR A 271 9.94 2.28 3.43
C TYR A 271 11.24 1.54 3.73
N THR A 272 12.10 2.08 4.60
CA THR A 272 13.27 1.33 5.10
C THR A 272 12.82 0.02 5.73
N PHE A 273 11.82 0.05 6.62
CA PHE A 273 11.26 -1.18 7.20
C PHE A 273 10.53 -2.05 6.17
N LEU A 274 9.79 -1.46 5.23
CA LEU A 274 9.11 -2.22 4.18
C LEU A 274 10.08 -3.08 3.37
N TYR A 275 11.23 -2.53 2.97
CA TYR A 275 12.18 -3.15 2.06
C TYR A 275 13.31 -3.94 2.74
N TRP A 276 13.69 -3.56 3.96
CA TRP A 276 14.90 -4.06 4.61
C TRP A 276 14.68 -4.78 5.92
N LEU A 277 13.48 -4.74 6.51
CA LEU A 277 13.25 -5.40 7.81
C LEU A 277 13.49 -6.92 7.78
N PRO A 278 13.00 -7.71 6.80
CA PRO A 278 13.30 -9.14 6.74
C PRO A 278 14.81 -9.40 6.61
N PHE A 279 15.49 -8.60 5.80
CA PHE A 279 16.94 -8.65 5.63
C PHE A 279 17.68 -8.34 6.93
N TYR A 280 17.28 -7.30 7.64
CA TYR A 280 17.85 -6.91 8.92
C TYR A 280 17.70 -8.01 9.97
N ILE A 281 16.51 -8.61 10.10
CA ILE A 281 16.25 -9.69 11.06
C ILE A 281 17.07 -10.94 10.70
N ARG A 282 17.24 -11.27 9.40
CA ARG A 282 18.07 -12.41 8.98
C ARG A 282 19.56 -12.20 9.25
N HIS A 283 20.06 -10.96 9.14
CA HIS A 283 21.50 -10.67 9.27
C HIS A 283 21.93 -10.32 10.70
N ASN A 284 20.99 -10.02 11.60
CA ASN A 284 21.28 -9.74 12.99
C ASN A 284 20.73 -10.86 13.87
N ALA A 285 21.58 -11.42 14.73
CA ALA A 285 21.17 -12.47 15.64
C ALA A 285 20.08 -11.96 16.61
N VAL A 286 18.99 -12.71 16.72
CA VAL A 286 17.91 -12.47 17.68
C VAL A 286 17.99 -13.55 18.76
N ALA A 287 18.14 -13.14 20.02
CA ALA A 287 18.39 -14.05 21.14
C ALA A 287 19.64 -14.94 20.96
N GLY A 288 20.66 -14.43 20.25
CA GLY A 288 21.87 -15.19 19.92
C GLY A 288 21.70 -16.22 18.79
N LEU A 289 20.51 -16.31 18.18
CA LEU A 289 20.21 -17.23 17.08
C LEU A 289 19.97 -16.45 15.78
N GLN A 290 20.51 -16.98 14.67
CA GLN A 290 20.17 -16.48 13.34
C GLN A 290 18.87 -17.13 12.90
N VAL A 291 17.84 -16.31 12.62
CA VAL A 291 16.54 -16.82 12.19
C VAL A 291 16.56 -17.23 10.72
N SER A 292 15.71 -18.17 10.32
CA SER A 292 15.58 -18.59 8.90
C SER A 292 14.99 -17.46 8.03
N HIS A 293 15.16 -17.56 6.70
CA HIS A 293 14.56 -16.60 5.75
C HIS A 293 13.03 -16.50 5.90
N LYS A 294 12.36 -17.66 6.04
CA LYS A 294 10.92 -17.75 6.31
C LYS A 294 10.54 -17.03 7.60
N THR A 295 11.22 -17.36 8.70
CA THR A 295 10.93 -16.78 10.01
C THR A 295 11.18 -15.27 10.00
N ALA A 296 12.25 -14.78 9.36
CA ALA A 296 12.51 -13.35 9.21
C ALA A 296 11.38 -12.64 8.44
N GLY A 297 10.91 -13.24 7.35
CA GLY A 297 9.76 -12.75 6.58
C GLY A 297 8.49 -12.68 7.42
N MET A 298 8.15 -13.77 8.12
CA MET A 298 6.99 -13.82 9.02
C MET A 298 7.10 -12.82 10.18
N LEU A 299 8.27 -12.67 10.80
CA LEU A 299 8.46 -11.73 11.89
C LEU A 299 8.28 -10.29 11.45
N SER A 300 8.71 -9.94 10.24
CA SER A 300 8.55 -8.58 9.72
C SER A 300 7.07 -8.13 9.67
N THR A 301 6.12 -9.07 9.60
CA THR A 301 4.67 -8.76 9.61
C THR A 301 4.21 -8.10 10.91
N ILE A 302 4.90 -8.32 12.02
CA ILE A 302 4.56 -7.72 13.31
C ILE A 302 4.73 -6.20 13.27
N PHE A 303 5.70 -5.69 12.51
CA PHE A 303 5.84 -4.26 12.26
C PHE A 303 4.60 -3.70 11.51
N ASP A 304 4.13 -4.42 10.49
CA ASP A 304 2.96 -4.04 9.71
C ASP A 304 1.67 -4.10 10.57
N VAL A 305 1.52 -5.11 11.44
CA VAL A 305 0.41 -5.20 12.42
C VAL A 305 0.42 -4.01 13.37
N GLY A 306 1.59 -3.65 13.91
CA GLY A 306 1.76 -2.42 14.68
C GLY A 306 1.31 -1.20 13.89
N GLY A 307 1.68 -1.15 12.61
CA GLY A 307 1.30 -0.06 11.71
C GLY A 307 -0.19 0.08 11.43
N VAL A 308 -0.93 -1.04 11.32
CA VAL A 308 -2.40 -1.01 11.20
C VAL A 308 -2.99 -0.32 12.42
N LEU A 309 -2.62 -0.78 13.62
CA LEU A 309 -3.15 -0.24 14.87
C LEU A 309 -2.71 1.20 15.11
N GLY A 310 -1.47 1.54 14.73
CA GLY A 310 -0.92 2.89 14.81
C GLY A 310 -1.61 3.88 13.87
N GLY A 311 -1.97 3.46 12.65
CA GLY A 311 -2.72 4.29 11.70
C GLY A 311 -4.13 4.58 12.18
N ILE A 312 -4.85 3.56 12.65
CA ILE A 312 -6.22 3.70 13.18
C ILE A 312 -6.21 4.57 14.44
N SER A 313 -5.27 4.33 15.36
CA SER A 313 -5.18 5.11 16.60
C SER A 313 -4.76 6.56 16.34
N ALA A 314 -3.84 6.82 15.41
CA ALA A 314 -3.48 8.18 15.00
C ALA A 314 -4.68 8.94 14.43
N GLY A 315 -5.47 8.29 13.56
CA GLY A 315 -6.74 8.83 13.07
C GLY A 315 -7.68 9.22 14.21
N PHE A 316 -7.98 8.26 15.08
CA PHE A 316 -8.88 8.45 16.21
C PHE A 316 -8.42 9.51 17.23
N ILE A 317 -7.13 9.51 17.60
CA ILE A 317 -6.56 10.49 18.52
C ILE A 317 -6.60 11.88 17.88
N SER A 318 -6.33 11.98 16.58
CA SER A 318 -6.39 13.27 15.86
C SER A 318 -7.79 13.86 15.81
N ASP A 319 -8.82 13.02 15.64
CA ASP A 319 -10.21 13.44 15.66
C ASP A 319 -10.61 13.96 17.04
N ARG A 320 -10.19 13.27 18.11
CA ARG A 320 -10.47 13.68 19.49
C ARG A 320 -9.77 14.97 19.90
N LEU A 321 -8.53 15.17 19.45
CA LEU A 321 -7.76 16.37 19.75
C LEU A 321 -8.14 17.55 18.85
N GLY A 322 -8.82 17.30 17.71
CA GLY A 322 -9.08 18.30 16.69
C GLY A 322 -7.82 18.86 16.02
N ALA A 323 -6.66 18.23 16.23
CA ALA A 323 -5.35 18.78 15.88
C ALA A 323 -4.44 17.71 15.24
N ARG A 324 -4.59 17.52 13.93
CA ARG A 324 -3.88 16.47 13.17
C ARG A 324 -2.35 16.61 13.20
N ALA A 325 -1.84 17.85 13.10
CA ALA A 325 -0.41 18.13 13.19
C ALA A 325 0.18 17.71 14.54
N VAL A 326 -0.52 17.98 15.64
CA VAL A 326 -0.07 17.64 17.00
C VAL A 326 0.01 16.14 17.17
N THR A 327 -1.00 15.39 16.70
CA THR A 327 -0.98 13.92 16.73
C THR A 327 0.21 13.35 15.94
N SER A 328 0.48 13.86 14.72
CA SER A 328 1.66 13.45 13.95
C SER A 328 2.96 13.71 14.71
N ILE A 329 3.11 14.89 15.33
CA ILE A 329 4.32 15.24 16.11
C ILE A 329 4.50 14.29 17.29
N ILE A 330 3.44 14.00 18.06
CA ILE A 330 3.51 13.06 19.19
C ILE A 330 4.01 11.69 18.74
N PHE A 331 3.42 11.13 17.69
CA PHE A 331 3.83 9.83 17.16
C PHE A 331 5.27 9.84 16.64
N LEU A 332 5.68 10.89 15.92
CA LEU A 332 7.06 11.03 15.43
C LEU A 332 8.07 11.12 16.58
N VAL A 333 7.77 11.92 17.61
CA VAL A 333 8.63 12.04 18.80
C VAL A 333 8.72 10.71 19.55
N CYS A 334 7.62 9.95 19.67
CA CYS A 334 7.61 8.62 20.26
C CYS A 334 8.32 7.56 19.39
N SER A 335 8.36 7.74 18.06
CA SER A 335 9.04 6.82 17.15
C SER A 335 10.56 6.79 17.37
N ILE A 336 11.17 7.93 17.72
CA ILE A 336 12.63 8.05 17.94
C ILE A 336 13.11 7.10 19.05
N PRO A 337 12.61 7.18 20.31
CA PRO A 337 13.03 6.25 21.35
C PRO A 337 12.62 4.82 21.04
N ALA A 338 11.46 4.58 20.40
CA ALA A 338 11.05 3.22 20.02
C ALA A 338 12.09 2.55 19.09
N LEU A 339 12.58 3.28 18.07
CA LEU A 339 13.59 2.80 17.14
C LEU A 339 14.96 2.61 17.79
N VAL A 340 15.37 3.53 18.68
CA VAL A 340 16.63 3.41 19.43
C VAL A 340 16.60 2.20 20.35
N ILE A 341 15.50 1.99 21.07
CA ILE A 341 15.33 0.85 21.96
C ILE A 341 15.26 -0.46 21.16
N TYR A 342 14.59 -0.49 20.00
CA TYR A 342 14.60 -1.65 19.11
C TYR A 342 16.01 -2.01 18.65
N ARG A 343 16.83 -1.01 18.27
CA ARG A 343 18.23 -1.24 17.90
C ARG A 343 19.07 -1.78 19.05
N MET A 344 18.88 -1.27 20.28
CA MET A 344 19.70 -1.64 21.43
C MET A 344 19.31 -2.99 22.05
N TYR A 345 18.00 -3.29 22.10
CA TYR A 345 17.46 -4.41 22.87
C TYR A 345 16.72 -5.45 22.01
N GLY A 346 16.57 -5.22 20.71
CA GLY A 346 15.90 -6.14 19.79
C GLY A 346 16.62 -7.49 19.62
N ASN A 347 17.89 -7.60 20.01
CA ASN A 347 18.65 -8.85 19.95
C ASN A 347 18.58 -9.68 21.26
N VAL A 348 18.00 -9.15 22.34
CA VAL A 348 18.05 -9.79 23.68
C VAL A 348 17.19 -11.05 23.74
N SER A 349 15.96 -10.96 23.26
CA SER A 349 14.99 -12.06 23.27
C SER A 349 14.00 -11.89 22.13
N MET A 350 13.44 -13.00 21.67
CA MET A 350 12.38 -13.04 20.66
C MET A 350 11.18 -12.16 21.05
N TYR A 351 10.74 -12.25 22.31
CA TYR A 351 9.59 -11.48 22.81
C TYR A 351 9.86 -9.97 22.82
N PHE A 352 11.08 -9.57 23.17
CA PHE A 352 11.50 -8.16 23.11
C PHE A 352 11.60 -7.68 21.67
N ASN A 353 12.15 -8.49 20.76
CA ASN A 353 12.19 -8.17 19.33
C ASN A 353 10.79 -7.90 18.78
N MET A 354 9.85 -8.84 19.01
CA MET A 354 8.47 -8.72 18.52
C MET A 354 7.75 -7.51 19.11
N SER A 355 7.86 -7.29 20.42
CA SER A 355 7.19 -6.16 21.10
C SER A 355 7.72 -4.81 20.63
N LEU A 356 9.04 -4.66 20.51
CA LEU A 356 9.68 -3.41 20.08
C LEU A 356 9.48 -3.15 18.59
N MET A 357 9.43 -4.20 17.76
CA MET A 357 9.11 -4.11 16.34
C MET A 357 7.65 -3.68 16.13
N PHE A 358 6.70 -4.26 16.89
CA PHE A 358 5.32 -3.82 16.92
C PHE A 358 5.21 -2.34 17.30
N LEU A 359 5.87 -1.93 18.38
CA LEU A 359 5.85 -0.55 18.88
C LEU A 359 6.46 0.44 17.86
N SER A 360 7.55 0.04 17.21
CA SER A 360 8.17 0.80 16.12
C SER A 360 7.20 0.97 14.96
N GLY A 361 6.54 -0.11 14.52
CA GLY A 361 5.52 -0.07 13.47
C GLY A 361 4.34 0.83 13.82
N TYR A 362 3.89 0.78 15.07
CA TYR A 362 2.80 1.61 15.60
C TYR A 362 3.10 3.10 15.49
N PHE A 363 4.26 3.54 15.98
CA PHE A 363 4.60 4.97 15.97
C PHE A 363 5.05 5.47 14.59
N VAL A 364 5.73 4.64 13.80
CA VAL A 364 6.23 5.06 12.47
C VAL A 364 5.10 5.21 11.46
N ASN A 365 4.15 4.27 11.42
CA ASN A 365 3.10 4.27 10.39
C ASN A 365 1.90 5.16 10.72
N GLY A 366 1.71 5.56 11.99
CA GLY A 366 0.64 6.47 12.39
C GLY A 366 0.67 7.82 11.64
N PRO A 367 1.77 8.59 11.71
CA PRO A 367 1.93 9.85 10.97
C PRO A 367 1.83 9.66 9.46
N TYR A 368 2.42 8.59 8.93
CA TYR A 368 2.34 8.26 7.50
C TYR A 368 0.88 8.12 7.07
N ALA A 369 0.10 7.27 7.75
CA ALA A 369 -1.31 7.03 7.46
C ALA A 369 -2.16 8.30 7.60
N LEU A 370 -1.96 9.03 8.69
CA LEU A 370 -2.74 10.23 9.00
C LEU A 370 -2.50 11.33 7.96
N ILE A 371 -1.25 11.53 7.53
CA ILE A 371 -0.90 12.59 6.59
C ILE A 371 -1.40 12.26 5.18
N THR A 372 -1.24 11.01 4.71
CA THR A 372 -1.62 10.60 3.35
C THR A 372 -3.11 10.58 3.11
N THR A 373 -3.92 10.50 4.17
CA THR A 373 -5.37 10.36 4.06
C THR A 373 -6.08 11.57 4.62
N ALA A 374 -6.24 11.63 5.94
CA ALA A 374 -6.99 12.66 6.61
C ALA A 374 -6.40 14.05 6.27
N VAL A 375 -5.12 14.31 6.58
CA VAL A 375 -4.55 15.65 6.35
C VAL A 375 -4.62 16.05 4.87
N ALA A 376 -4.35 15.13 3.95
CA ALA A 376 -4.48 15.40 2.52
C ALA A 376 -5.92 15.80 2.14
N ALA A 377 -6.94 15.13 2.69
CA ALA A 377 -8.35 15.47 2.46
C ALA A 377 -8.72 16.85 3.05
N ASP A 378 -8.22 17.20 4.24
CA ASP A 378 -8.44 18.52 4.83
C ASP A 378 -7.79 19.63 4.01
N LEU A 379 -6.54 19.42 3.58
CA LEU A 379 -5.81 20.37 2.74
C LEU A 379 -6.53 20.58 1.40
N GLY A 380 -7.12 19.53 0.82
CA GLY A 380 -7.88 19.58 -0.42
C GLY A 380 -9.25 20.27 -0.31
N THR A 381 -9.76 20.49 0.91
CA THR A 381 -11.11 21.05 1.16
C THR A 381 -11.10 22.40 1.89
N GLN A 382 -9.94 23.04 2.05
CA GLN A 382 -9.81 24.33 2.74
C GLN A 382 -10.62 25.47 2.08
N ASP A 383 -11.06 26.44 2.88
CA ASP A 383 -11.88 27.57 2.40
C ASP A 383 -11.16 28.42 1.34
N SER A 384 -9.82 28.46 1.36
CA SER A 384 -8.96 29.09 0.35
C SER A 384 -9.15 28.51 -1.06
N ILE A 385 -9.72 27.31 -1.15
CA ILE A 385 -9.97 26.54 -2.35
C ILE A 385 -11.47 26.54 -2.71
N LYS A 386 -12.37 26.83 -1.76
CA LYS A 386 -13.84 26.71 -1.94
C LYS A 386 -14.45 27.65 -2.98
N GLY A 387 -13.75 28.70 -3.40
CA GLY A 387 -14.14 29.54 -4.54
C GLY A 387 -13.86 28.93 -5.92
N ASN A 388 -13.01 27.89 -5.99
CA ASN A 388 -12.64 27.12 -7.18
C ASN A 388 -12.98 25.63 -7.02
N SER A 389 -13.75 25.27 -6.00
CA SER A 389 -13.95 23.88 -5.60
C SER A 389 -15.08 23.21 -6.38
N MET A 390 -14.75 22.69 -7.55
CA MET A 390 -15.09 21.31 -7.83
C MET A 390 -13.92 20.66 -8.55
N LYS A 391 -13.33 19.67 -7.86
CA LYS A 391 -12.22 18.80 -8.27
C LYS A 391 -10.84 19.47 -8.23
N LEU A 392 -10.18 19.29 -7.09
CA LEU A 392 -8.73 19.35 -7.00
C LEU A 392 -8.17 17.93 -7.08
N LEU A 393 -7.16 17.82 -7.94
CA LEU A 393 -6.42 16.63 -8.41
C LEU A 393 -5.97 15.67 -7.30
#